data_AF-A0A534Y4K3-F1
#
_entry.id   AF-A0A534Y4K3-F1
#
_cell.length_a   1.000
_cell.length_b   1.000
_cell.length_c   1.000
_cell.angle_alpha   90.00
_cell.angle_beta   90.00
_cell.angle_gamma   90.00
#
_symmetry.space_group_name_H-M   'P 1'
#
loop_
_entity.id
_entity.type
_entity.pdbx_description
1 polymer ?
#
loop_
_entity_poly.entity_id
_entity_poly.type
_entity_poly.pdbx_seq_one_letter_code
_entity_poly.pdbx_strand_id
1 'polypeptide(L)' 'MKDMTRKEAEAEAVRRWGMGGSIKFRPANPGKNRGRLARYSCVVSSGAGYFPATEGQGDTWNAAFADARPR' A
#
# COMPACT_ATOMS: atom_id res chain seq x y z
N MET A 1 -8.89 3.05 -16.59
CA MET A 1 -8.87 3.78 -15.31
C MET A 1 -7.42 4.21 -15.09
N LYS A 2 -7.13 5.51 -14.96
CA LYS A 2 -5.76 5.99 -14.70
C LYS A 2 -5.41 5.59 -13.26
N ASP A 3 -4.32 4.85 -13.07
CA ASP A 3 -3.89 4.53 -11.70
C ASP A 3 -3.49 5.80 -10.97
N MET A 4 -3.62 5.81 -9.65
CA MET A 4 -3.15 6.93 -8.83
C MET A 4 -1.64 7.11 -9.03
N THR A 5 -1.19 8.35 -9.06
CA THR A 5 0.22 8.67 -8.90
C THR A 5 0.64 8.44 -7.44
N ARG A 6 1.94 8.33 -7.20
CA ARG A 6 2.49 8.20 -5.84
C ARG A 6 2.00 9.33 -4.91
N LYS A 7 1.95 10.57 -5.41
CA LYS A 7 1.51 11.74 -4.63
C LYS A 7 0.02 11.66 -4.28
N GLU A 8 -0.80 11.21 -5.22
CA GLU A 8 -2.23 10.99 -4.97
C GLU A 8 -2.44 9.85 -3.97
N ALA A 9 -1.65 8.79 -4.06
CA ALA A 9 -1.70 7.68 -3.10
C ALA A 9 -1.24 8.10 -1.68
N GLU A 10 -0.22 8.96 -1.55
CA GLU A 10 0.16 9.55 -0.26
C GLU A 10 -0.98 10.39 0.32
N ALA A 11 -1.58 11.26 -0.49
CA ALA A 11 -2.72 12.09 -0.07
C ALA A 11 -3.92 11.22 0.34
N GLU A 12 -4.22 10.15 -0.41
CA GLU A 12 -5.30 9.22 -0.11
C GLU A 12 -5.04 8.41 1.16
N ALA A 13 -3.80 7.98 1.41
CA ALA A 13 -3.43 7.31 2.65
C ALA A 13 -3.64 8.23 3.86
N VAL A 14 -3.23 9.49 3.76
CA VAL A 14 -3.45 10.50 4.81
C VAL A 14 -4.93 10.81 4.98
N ARG A 15 -5.71 10.87 3.89
CA ARG A 15 -7.15 11.09 3.94
C ARG A 15 -7.89 9.94 4.66
N ARG A 16 -7.43 8.70 4.49
CA ARG A 16 -8.07 7.51 5.10
C ARG A 16 -7.64 7.23 6.53
N TRP A 17 -6.36 7.44 6.85
CA TRP A 17 -5.76 7.00 8.13
C TRP A 17 -5.07 8.12 8.91
N GLY A 18 -5.19 9.38 8.46
CA GLY A 18 -4.55 10.53 9.09
C GLY A 18 -3.04 10.56 8.84
N MET A 19 -2.31 11.33 9.64
CA MET A 19 -0.85 11.48 9.48
C MET A 19 -0.04 10.18 9.61
N GLY A 20 -0.65 9.10 10.11
CA GLY A 20 -0.06 7.77 10.12
C GLY A 20 -0.08 7.06 8.76
N GLY A 21 -0.99 7.45 7.86
CA GLY A 21 -1.13 6.84 6.54
C GLY A 21 0.18 6.85 5.75
N SER A 22 0.62 5.68 5.30
CA SER A 22 1.88 5.50 4.59
C SER A 22 1.70 4.64 3.36
N ILE A 23 2.52 4.91 2.35
CA ILE A 23 2.62 4.09 1.14
C ILE A 23 4.06 3.63 0.94
N LYS A 24 4.22 2.46 0.33
CA LYS A 24 5.52 1.91 -0.01
C LYS A 24 5.46 1.28 -1.38
N PHE A 25 6.26 1.83 -2.29
CA PHE A 25 6.50 1.23 -3.59
C PHE A 25 7.67 0.25 -3.48
N ARG A 26 7.47 -1.01 -3.85
CA ARG A 26 8.50 -2.05 -3.89
C ARG A 26 8.58 -2.56 -5.33
N PRO A 27 9.49 -2.05 -6.17
CA PRO A 27 9.63 -2.58 -7.52
C PRO A 27 9.87 -4.09 -7.46
N ALA A 28 9.17 -4.85 -8.31
CA ALA A 28 9.38 -6.29 -8.44
C ALA A 28 10.86 -6.53 -8.72
N ASN A 29 11.54 -7.24 -7.81
CA ASN A 29 12.96 -7.52 -7.95
C ASN A 29 13.09 -8.92 -8.57
N PRO A 30 13.41 -9.04 -9.87
CA PRO A 30 13.31 -10.31 -10.60
C PRO A 30 14.28 -11.38 -10.10
N GLY A 31 15.26 -11.03 -9.24
CA GLY A 31 16.27 -11.97 -8.73
C GLY A 31 15.98 -12.61 -7.38
N LYS A 32 14.86 -12.32 -6.71
CA LYS A 32 14.54 -12.93 -5.40
C LYS A 32 13.16 -13.57 -5.42
N ASN A 33 13.14 -14.90 -5.49
CA ASN A 33 11.98 -15.74 -5.14
C ASN A 33 11.55 -15.40 -3.71
N ARG A 34 10.64 -14.44 -3.57
CA ARG A 34 10.01 -14.08 -2.30
C ARG A 34 8.54 -14.44 -2.41
N GLY A 35 7.97 -14.97 -1.32
CA GLY A 35 6.59 -15.44 -1.26
C GLY A 35 5.54 -14.37 -1.62
N ARG A 36 4.26 -14.72 -1.53
CA ARG A 36 3.09 -13.96 -2.03
C ARG A 36 3.13 -12.43 -1.79
N LEU A 37 3.70 -11.97 -0.68
CA LEU A 37 3.84 -10.55 -0.28
C LEU A 37 4.88 -9.74 -1.09
N ALA A 38 5.77 -10.40 -1.83
CA ALA A 38 6.80 -9.72 -2.64
C ALA A 38 6.45 -9.64 -4.12
N ARG A 39 5.23 -10.07 -4.49
CA ARG A 39 4.71 -9.98 -5.85
C ARG A 39 4.21 -8.57 -6.17
N TYR A 40 3.66 -7.88 -5.18
CA TYR A 40 2.98 -6.61 -5.37
C TYR A 40 3.94 -5.42 -5.30
N SER A 41 3.77 -4.52 -6.26
CA SER A 41 4.61 -3.33 -6.38
C SER A 41 4.16 -2.20 -5.45
N CYS A 42 2.90 -2.17 -5.05
CA CYS A 42 2.30 -1.11 -4.24
C CYS A 42 1.80 -1.70 -2.90
N VAL A 43 2.19 -1.05 -1.80
CA VAL A 43 1.75 -1.40 -0.44
C VAL A 43 1.27 -0.13 0.25
N VAL A 44 0.11 -0.20 0.89
CA VAL A 44 -0.48 0.90 1.66
C VAL A 44 -0.70 0.46 3.11
N SER A 45 -0.54 1.36 4.06
CA SER A 45 -0.71 1.05 5.48
C SER A 45 -1.22 2.26 6.26
N SER A 46 -2.01 2.01 7.32
CA SER A 46 -2.41 3.03 8.29
C SER A 46 -1.27 3.58 9.15
N GLY A 47 -0.06 3.01 9.05
CA GLY A 47 1.13 3.45 9.78
C GLY A 47 1.35 2.80 11.13
N ALA A 48 2.56 2.99 11.66
CA ALA A 48 2.93 2.53 13.00
C ALA A 48 2.19 3.38 14.06
N GLY A 49 1.30 2.74 14.82
CA GLY A 49 0.52 3.39 15.90
C GLY A 49 -0.99 3.24 15.78
N TYR A 50 -1.50 2.76 14.64
CA TYR A 50 -2.93 2.42 14.49
C TYR A 50 -3.18 0.94 14.82
N PHE A 51 -4.12 0.66 15.72
CA PHE A 51 -4.56 -0.69 16.06
C PHE A 51 -6.08 -0.84 15.89
N PRO A 52 -6.55 -1.83 15.12
CA PRO A 52 -5.77 -2.76 14.29
C PRO A 52 -5.07 -2.03 13.12
N ALA A 53 -3.86 -2.47 12.79
CA ALA A 53 -3.11 -1.90 11.68
C ALA A 53 -3.78 -2.29 10.38
N THR A 54 -4.11 -1.33 9.51
CA THR A 54 -4.65 -1.66 8.17
C THR A 54 -3.50 -1.76 7.20
N GLU A 55 -3.41 -2.86 6.45
CA GLU A 55 -2.46 -3.04 5.36
C GLU A 55 -3.17 -3.52 4.09
N GLY A 56 -2.77 -3.01 2.94
CA GLY A 56 -3.29 -3.41 1.63
C GLY A 56 -2.19 -3.48 0.58
N GLN A 57 -2.34 -4.40 -0.38
CA GLN A 57 -1.31 -4.70 -1.38
C GLN A 57 -1.90 -4.86 -2.78
N GLY A 58 -1.15 -4.45 -3.79
CA GLY A 58 -1.57 -4.59 -5.18
C GLY A 58 -0.50 -4.21 -6.19
N ASP A 59 -0.73 -4.54 -7.45
CA ASP A 59 0.14 -4.11 -8.57
C ASP A 59 -0.06 -2.62 -8.92
N THR A 60 -1.19 -2.06 -8.47
CA THR A 60 -1.57 -0.65 -8.60
C THR A 60 -1.89 -0.06 -7.23
N TRP A 61 -1.82 1.26 -7.09
CA TRP A 61 -2.21 1.92 -5.85
C TRP A 61 -3.70 1.72 -5.56
N ASN A 62 -4.54 1.80 -6.59
CA ASN A 62 -5.98 1.51 -6.45
C ASN A 62 -6.24 0.10 -5.92
N ALA A 63 -5.54 -0.92 -6.45
CA ALA A 63 -5.68 -2.29 -5.96
C ALA A 63 -5.21 -2.42 -4.50
N ALA A 64 -4.10 -1.78 -4.14
CA ALA A 64 -3.60 -1.79 -2.77
C ALA A 64 -4.60 -1.15 -1.79
N PHE A 65 -5.24 -0.04 -2.16
CA PHE A 65 -6.29 0.58 -1.35
C PHE A 65 -7.59 -0.22 -1.28
N ALA A 66 -7.90 -1.04 -2.29
CA ALA A 66 -9.06 -1.93 -2.29
C ALA A 66 -8.82 -3.19 -1.44
N ASP A 67 -7.59 -3.67 -1.41
CA ASP A 67 -7.16 -4.81 -0.57
C ASP A 67 -6.98 -4.43 0.90
N ALA A 68 -6.86 -3.14 1.22
CA ALA A 68 -6.58 -2.64 2.56
C ALA A 68 -7.55 -3.18 3.62
N ARG A 69 -7.03 -4.02 4.52
CA ARG A 69 -7.80 -4.71 5.58
C ARG A 69 -7.08 -4.61 6.93
N PRO A 70 -7.83 -4.59 8.05
CA PRO A 70 -7.26 -4.71 9.38
C PRO A 70 -6.45 -6.01 9.53
N ARG A 71 -5.30 -5.91 10.21
CA ARG A 71 -4.36 -6.99 10.54
C ARG A 71 -4.25 -7.18 12.05
#